data_AF-A0A7G1IBY1-F1
#
_entry.id   AF-A0A7G1IBY1-F1
#
_cell.length_a   1.000
_cell.length_b   1.000
_cell.length_c   1.000
_cell.angle_alpha   90.00
_cell.angle_beta   90.00
_cell.angle_gamma   90.00
#
_symmetry.space_group_name_H-M   'P 1'
#
loop_
_entity.id
_entity.type
_entity.pdbx_description
1 polymer ?
#
loop_
_entity_poly.entity_id
_entity_poly.type
_entity_poly.pdbx_seq_one_letter_code
_entity_poly.pdbx_strand_id
1 'polypeptide(L)'
;MWGRKLRVGKPGFFNSGIGNFGVVNSGNYNTGVFNPGSFNTGAFNLGDLNTGNFNAGSFNTGSFNSGDVNTGSFNTGNINTGFFNSGDVNTGLFNAGDMNNGVAWRGTGQGGLHFNIGTPDLTLPPINIPSIAVPPLDLPAITTSNLAIPAFDLPRIVTPAITVPGLDLPTLNAIGFTLNSAAVGGFTTPCWVFRR
;
A
#
# COMPACT_ATOMS: atom_id res chain seq x y z
N MET A 1 -73.54 51.08 17.92
CA MET A 1 -73.22 51.21 16.48
C MET A 1 -71.72 51.06 16.28
N TRP A 2 -71.33 50.04 15.51
CA TRP A 2 -70.07 49.90 14.76
C TRP A 2 -68.73 50.08 15.49
N GLY A 3 -68.20 48.97 16.02
CA GLY A 3 -66.77 48.83 16.24
C GLY A 3 -66.05 48.84 14.89
N ARG A 4 -65.29 49.90 14.61
CA ARG A 4 -64.38 49.93 13.46
C ARG A 4 -63.30 48.87 13.69
N LYS A 5 -63.45 47.68 13.12
CA LYS A 5 -62.32 46.78 12.86
C LYS A 5 -61.32 47.57 12.03
N LEU A 6 -60.22 48.00 12.63
CA LEU A 6 -59.04 48.44 11.87
C LEU A 6 -58.65 47.26 10.98
N ARG A 7 -58.95 47.35 9.68
CA ARG A 7 -58.26 46.57 8.67
C ARG A 7 -56.84 47.10 8.62
N VAL A 8 -55.97 46.56 9.47
CA VAL A 8 -54.52 46.70 9.27
C VAL A 8 -54.24 46.20 7.86
N GLY A 9 -53.59 47.05 7.05
CA GLY A 9 -53.70 47.05 5.61
C GLY A 9 -53.50 45.69 4.95
N LYS A 10 -54.43 45.35 4.04
CA LYS A 10 -54.19 44.40 2.96
C LYS A 10 -54.05 45.18 1.65
N PRO A 11 -52.96 45.92 1.40
CA PRO A 11 -52.76 46.56 0.12
C PRO A 11 -52.57 45.49 -0.97
N GLY A 12 -53.67 45.06 -1.58
CA GLY A 12 -53.73 44.12 -2.70
C GLY A 12 -54.80 43.02 -2.58
N PHE A 13 -54.84 42.11 -3.54
CA PHE A 13 -55.95 41.16 -3.72
C PHE A 13 -55.61 39.74 -3.24
N PHE A 14 -56.59 39.06 -2.63
CA PHE A 14 -56.53 37.64 -2.25
C PHE A 14 -55.38 37.23 -1.31
N ASN A 15 -54.86 38.17 -0.51
CA ASN A 15 -53.85 37.85 0.51
C ASN A 15 -54.47 37.24 1.78
N SER A 16 -53.84 36.19 2.29
CA SER A 16 -54.13 35.57 3.60
C SER A 16 -53.05 35.95 4.62
N GLY A 17 -53.45 36.20 5.88
CA GLY A 17 -52.56 36.72 6.95
C GLY A 17 -52.49 38.25 7.01
N ILE A 18 -51.44 38.78 7.64
CA ILE A 18 -51.31 40.20 8.06
C ILE A 18 -50.16 40.88 7.31
N GLY A 19 -50.33 42.15 6.93
CA GLY A 19 -49.24 43.00 6.45
C GLY A 19 -48.70 42.67 5.06
N ASN A 20 -49.40 41.82 4.29
CA ASN A 20 -49.00 41.49 2.93
C ASN A 20 -49.34 42.62 1.94
N PHE A 21 -48.37 43.00 1.12
CA PHE A 21 -48.52 43.91 -0.02
C PHE A 21 -48.45 43.13 -1.34
N GLY A 22 -49.41 43.30 -2.24
CA GLY A 22 -49.46 42.61 -3.54
C GLY A 22 -50.56 41.54 -3.65
N VAL A 23 -50.33 40.42 -4.33
CA VAL A 23 -51.40 39.53 -4.80
C VAL A 23 -51.14 38.06 -4.42
N VAL A 24 -52.15 37.40 -3.83
CA VAL A 24 -52.16 35.96 -3.53
C VAL A 24 -50.98 35.53 -2.64
N ASN A 25 -50.53 36.40 -1.75
CA ASN A 25 -49.55 36.01 -0.72
C ASN A 25 -50.25 35.30 0.45
N SER A 26 -49.59 34.29 1.01
CA SER A 26 -50.08 33.53 2.17
C SER A 26 -49.07 33.60 3.30
N GLY A 27 -49.52 33.96 4.51
CA GLY A 27 -48.66 34.20 5.67
C GLY A 27 -48.53 35.69 5.95
N ASN A 28 -47.39 36.18 6.44
CA ASN A 28 -47.33 37.55 6.97
C ASN A 28 -46.22 38.40 6.35
N TYR A 29 -46.48 39.69 6.17
CA TYR A 29 -45.48 40.70 5.80
C TYR A 29 -44.75 40.43 4.47
N ASN A 30 -45.37 39.69 3.54
CA ASN A 30 -44.81 39.47 2.22
C ASN A 30 -45.11 40.65 1.28
N THR A 31 -44.18 40.99 0.40
CA THR A 31 -44.34 41.98 -0.66
C THR A 31 -44.18 41.32 -2.02
N GLY A 32 -45.20 41.39 -2.87
CA GLY A 32 -45.15 40.90 -4.25
C GLY A 32 -46.25 39.88 -4.57
N VAL A 33 -45.94 38.80 -5.28
CA VAL A 33 -46.96 37.88 -5.82
C VAL A 33 -46.69 36.44 -5.44
N PHE A 34 -47.70 35.76 -4.92
CA PHE A 34 -47.65 34.32 -4.65
C PHE A 34 -46.45 33.93 -3.78
N ASN A 35 -46.27 34.58 -2.62
CA ASN A 35 -45.26 34.17 -1.65
C ASN A 35 -45.94 33.48 -0.45
N PRO A 36 -45.85 32.15 -0.32
CA PRO A 36 -46.19 31.45 0.90
C PRO A 36 -45.08 31.55 1.96
N GLY A 37 -45.47 31.88 3.20
CA GLY A 37 -44.59 32.06 4.35
C GLY A 37 -44.56 33.52 4.77
N SER A 38 -43.43 34.02 5.29
CA SER A 38 -43.36 35.34 5.88
C SER A 38 -42.16 36.17 5.41
N PHE A 39 -42.36 37.50 5.34
CA PHE A 39 -41.30 38.47 5.03
C PHE A 39 -40.59 38.26 3.69
N ASN A 40 -41.22 37.56 2.74
CA ASN A 40 -40.65 37.42 1.40
C ASN A 40 -40.90 38.67 0.56
N THR A 41 -39.94 39.03 -0.28
CA THR A 41 -40.08 40.09 -1.28
C THR A 41 -39.84 39.56 -2.68
N GLY A 42 -40.77 39.76 -3.60
CA GLY A 42 -40.70 39.32 -4.99
C GLY A 42 -41.81 38.33 -5.33
N ALA A 43 -41.51 37.25 -6.05
CA ALA A 43 -42.55 36.34 -6.52
C ALA A 43 -42.22 34.86 -6.34
N PHE A 44 -43.25 34.06 -6.01
CA PHE A 44 -43.13 32.60 -5.94
C PHE A 44 -42.07 32.11 -4.94
N ASN A 45 -41.82 32.86 -3.88
CA ASN A 45 -40.91 32.41 -2.82
C ASN A 45 -41.69 31.59 -1.78
N LEU A 46 -41.24 30.36 -1.52
CA LEU A 46 -41.79 29.47 -0.49
C LEU A 46 -40.85 29.44 0.71
N GLY A 47 -41.37 29.77 1.89
CA GLY A 47 -40.61 29.82 3.14
C GLY A 47 -40.50 31.25 3.65
N ASP A 48 -39.42 31.62 4.34
CA ASP A 48 -39.34 32.90 5.02
C ASP A 48 -38.15 33.75 4.56
N LEU A 49 -38.32 35.08 4.57
CA LEU A 49 -37.23 36.05 4.41
C LEU A 49 -36.45 35.91 3.08
N ASN A 50 -37.08 35.43 2.02
CA ASN A 50 -36.47 35.40 0.70
C ASN A 50 -36.66 36.72 -0.05
N THR A 51 -35.65 37.15 -0.80
CA THR A 51 -35.73 38.29 -1.72
C THR A 51 -35.42 37.85 -3.15
N GLY A 52 -36.33 38.14 -4.08
CA GLY A 52 -36.22 37.78 -5.49
C GLY A 52 -37.31 36.78 -5.89
N ASN A 53 -37.01 35.78 -6.72
CA ASN A 53 -38.05 34.95 -7.32
C ASN A 53 -37.80 33.44 -7.23
N PHE A 54 -38.86 32.66 -7.06
CA PHE A 54 -38.80 31.19 -7.12
C PHE A 54 -37.79 30.57 -6.13
N ASN A 55 -37.57 31.19 -4.98
CA ASN A 55 -36.73 30.60 -3.94
C ASN A 55 -37.57 29.70 -3.03
N ALA A 56 -37.06 28.51 -2.71
CA ALA A 56 -37.67 27.59 -1.75
C ALA A 56 -36.73 27.40 -0.56
N GLY A 57 -37.25 27.55 0.66
CA GLY A 57 -36.46 27.63 1.89
C GLY A 57 -36.45 29.06 2.43
N SER A 58 -35.41 29.45 3.14
CA SER A 58 -35.36 30.72 3.86
C SER A 58 -34.09 31.53 3.60
N PHE A 59 -34.19 32.85 3.76
CA PHE A 59 -33.05 33.77 3.66
C PHE A 59 -32.31 33.75 2.33
N ASN A 60 -32.94 33.31 1.24
CA ASN A 60 -32.31 33.33 -0.07
C ASN A 60 -32.45 34.70 -0.73
N THR A 61 -31.40 35.16 -1.40
CA THR A 61 -31.42 36.35 -2.24
C THR A 61 -31.10 35.99 -3.69
N GLY A 62 -31.95 36.42 -4.61
CA GLY A 62 -31.81 36.17 -6.04
C GLY A 62 -32.91 35.25 -6.56
N SER A 63 -32.60 34.26 -7.41
CA SER A 63 -33.65 33.47 -8.08
C SER A 63 -33.37 31.98 -8.14
N PHE A 64 -34.43 31.17 -8.05
CA PHE A 64 -34.36 29.72 -8.21
C PHE A 64 -33.40 29.03 -7.23
N ASN A 65 -33.24 29.56 -6.02
CA ASN A 65 -32.45 28.87 -4.99
C ASN A 65 -33.35 27.91 -4.20
N SER A 66 -32.81 26.73 -3.88
CA SER A 66 -33.49 25.72 -3.06
C SER A 66 -32.63 25.38 -1.85
N GLY A 67 -33.16 25.53 -0.65
CA GLY A 67 -32.43 25.45 0.62
C GLY A 67 -32.35 26.83 1.27
N ASP A 68 -31.38 27.04 2.16
CA ASP A 68 -31.33 28.23 3.00
C ASP A 68 -30.08 29.08 2.79
N VAL A 69 -30.20 30.40 2.98
CA VAL A 69 -29.08 31.36 3.01
C VAL A 69 -28.25 31.40 1.71
N ASN A 70 -28.87 31.13 0.56
CA ASN A 70 -28.17 31.23 -0.73
C ASN A 70 -28.27 32.64 -1.30
N THR A 71 -27.18 33.12 -1.90
CA THR A 71 -27.14 34.38 -2.66
C THR A 71 -26.76 34.11 -4.11
N GLY A 72 -27.56 34.62 -5.06
CA GLY A 72 -27.34 34.46 -6.49
C GLY A 72 -28.45 33.64 -7.15
N SER A 73 -28.15 32.72 -8.06
CA SER A 73 -29.23 31.96 -8.72
C SER A 73 -28.93 30.50 -9.01
N PHE A 74 -29.98 29.69 -9.01
CA PHE A 74 -29.89 28.25 -9.27
C PHE A 74 -28.96 27.52 -8.30
N ASN A 75 -28.87 27.98 -7.04
CA ASN A 75 -28.13 27.25 -6.03
C ASN A 75 -29.04 26.26 -5.29
N THR A 76 -28.60 25.02 -5.14
CA THR A 76 -29.30 23.98 -4.37
C THR A 76 -28.44 23.54 -3.18
N GLY A 77 -29.02 23.48 -1.99
CA GLY A 77 -28.30 23.31 -0.73
C GLY A 77 -28.27 24.63 0.04
N ASN A 78 -27.32 24.80 0.95
CA ASN A 78 -27.31 25.90 1.90
C ASN A 78 -26.03 26.75 1.83
N ILE A 79 -26.16 28.04 2.13
CA ILE A 79 -25.02 28.96 2.31
C ILE A 79 -24.15 29.08 1.04
N ASN A 80 -24.76 28.95 -0.15
CA ASN A 80 -24.03 29.12 -1.40
C ASN A 80 -24.10 30.56 -1.89
N THR A 81 -22.98 31.06 -2.42
CA THR A 81 -22.91 32.37 -3.10
C THR A 81 -22.47 32.19 -4.55
N GLY A 82 -23.26 32.71 -5.50
CA GLY A 82 -22.97 32.69 -6.93
C GLY A 82 -24.04 31.97 -7.73
N PHE A 83 -23.64 31.17 -8.72
CA PHE A 83 -24.59 30.60 -9.67
C PHE A 83 -24.38 29.10 -9.89
N PHE A 84 -25.47 28.35 -9.98
CA PHE A 84 -25.45 26.92 -10.30
C PHE A 84 -24.59 26.08 -9.35
N ASN A 85 -24.51 26.46 -8.06
CA ASN A 85 -23.83 25.64 -7.07
C ASN A 85 -24.77 24.59 -6.47
N SER A 86 -24.30 23.36 -6.30
CA SER A 86 -25.03 22.26 -5.68
C SER A 86 -24.23 21.68 -4.52
N GLY A 87 -24.84 21.59 -3.35
CA GLY A 87 -24.19 21.24 -2.09
C GLY A 87 -24.15 22.44 -1.15
N ASP A 88 -23.30 22.42 -0.14
CA ASP A 88 -23.29 23.43 0.92
C ASP A 88 -22.00 24.27 0.94
N VAL A 89 -22.13 25.54 1.34
CA VAL A 89 -21.00 26.46 1.60
C VAL A 89 -20.10 26.69 0.37
N ASN A 90 -20.66 26.70 -0.83
CA ASN A 90 -19.89 26.98 -2.05
C ASN A 90 -19.93 28.46 -2.41
N THR A 91 -18.79 28.99 -2.85
CA THR A 91 -18.70 30.32 -3.47
C THR A 91 -18.19 30.20 -4.90
N GLY A 92 -18.94 30.74 -5.86
CA GLY A 92 -18.55 30.83 -7.26
C GLY A 92 -19.57 30.24 -8.22
N LEU A 93 -19.12 29.53 -9.25
CA LEU A 93 -19.96 29.10 -10.38
C LEU A 93 -19.87 27.60 -10.63
N PHE A 94 -21.01 26.94 -10.83
CA PHE A 94 -21.07 25.54 -11.26
C PHE A 94 -20.36 24.55 -10.31
N ASN A 95 -20.22 24.87 -9.02
CA ASN A 95 -19.60 23.95 -8.08
C ASN A 95 -20.59 22.87 -7.66
N ALA A 96 -20.10 21.64 -7.52
CA ALA A 96 -20.82 20.51 -6.95
C ALA A 96 -20.03 19.97 -5.76
N GLY A 97 -20.71 19.56 -4.70
CA GLY A 97 -20.09 19.19 -3.42
C GLY A 97 -20.02 20.39 -2.47
N ASP A 98 -19.12 20.37 -1.51
CA ASP A 98 -19.20 21.28 -0.35
C ASP A 98 -17.93 22.13 -0.17
N MET A 99 -18.08 23.31 0.44
CA MET A 99 -16.95 24.16 0.83
C MET A 99 -16.01 24.55 -0.32
N ASN A 100 -16.51 24.60 -1.56
CA ASN A 100 -15.67 24.96 -2.70
C ASN A 100 -15.67 26.47 -2.94
N ASN A 101 -14.52 27.01 -3.32
CA ASN A 101 -14.37 28.40 -3.74
C ASN A 101 -13.79 28.46 -5.16
N GLY A 102 -14.63 28.73 -6.16
CA GLY A 102 -14.18 28.86 -7.54
C GLY A 102 -15.19 28.42 -8.58
N VAL A 103 -14.71 27.80 -9.66
CA VAL A 103 -15.53 27.45 -10.82
C VAL A 103 -15.41 25.97 -11.13
N ALA A 104 -16.56 25.31 -11.30
CA ALA A 104 -16.67 23.93 -11.75
C ALA A 104 -15.96 22.88 -10.87
N TRP A 105 -15.83 23.16 -9.56
CA TRP A 105 -15.38 22.18 -8.57
C TRP A 105 -16.44 21.08 -8.37
N ARG A 106 -16.01 19.87 -7.99
CA ARG A 106 -16.90 18.69 -7.86
C ARG A 106 -16.72 17.92 -6.55
N GLY A 107 -15.84 18.38 -5.67
CA GLY A 107 -15.46 17.70 -4.43
C GLY A 107 -15.74 18.56 -3.21
N THR A 108 -14.89 18.41 -2.19
CA THR A 108 -14.98 19.16 -0.96
C THR A 108 -13.74 20.02 -0.75
N GLY A 109 -13.90 21.28 -0.35
CA GLY A 109 -12.80 22.14 0.08
C GLY A 109 -11.86 22.59 -1.06
N GLN A 110 -12.33 22.62 -2.31
CA GLN A 110 -11.50 22.99 -3.45
C GLN A 110 -11.39 24.52 -3.61
N GLY A 111 -10.29 24.97 -4.21
CA GLY A 111 -10.04 26.40 -4.46
C GLY A 111 -9.47 27.19 -3.28
N GLY A 112 -9.04 26.49 -2.23
CA GLY A 112 -8.17 27.06 -1.20
C GLY A 112 -6.72 27.18 -1.64
N LEU A 113 -5.95 28.05 -0.95
CA LEU A 113 -4.49 28.08 -1.05
C LEU A 113 -3.90 27.06 -0.08
N HIS A 114 -3.19 26.07 -0.60
CA HIS A 114 -2.59 25.01 0.21
C HIS A 114 -1.07 25.21 0.26
N PHE A 115 -0.51 25.31 1.47
CA PHE A 115 0.94 25.34 1.70
C PHE A 115 1.38 24.01 2.31
N ASN A 116 2.24 23.29 1.61
CA ASN A 116 2.87 22.11 2.17
C ASN A 116 4.08 22.54 3.02
N ILE A 117 4.02 22.32 4.34
CA ILE A 117 5.15 22.55 5.25
C ILE A 117 5.65 21.16 5.67
N GLY A 118 6.70 20.69 5.00
CA GLY A 118 7.37 19.44 5.37
C GLY A 118 8.39 19.68 6.48
N THR A 119 8.50 18.71 7.40
CA THR A 119 9.69 18.57 8.24
C THR A 119 10.75 17.77 7.46
N PRO A 120 12.05 18.08 7.56
CA PRO A 120 13.09 17.26 6.94
C PRO A 120 13.07 15.84 7.49
N ASP A 121 13.48 14.88 6.66
CA ASP A 121 13.61 13.48 7.08
C ASP A 121 14.58 13.36 8.26
N LEU A 122 14.18 12.62 9.30
CA LEU A 122 15.05 12.31 10.43
C LEU A 122 15.90 11.08 10.10
N THR A 123 17.15 11.29 9.71
CA THR A 123 18.13 10.20 9.60
C THR A 123 18.71 9.87 10.97
N LEU A 124 18.35 8.72 11.54
CA LEU A 124 18.95 8.23 12.78
C LEU A 124 20.34 7.61 12.50
N PRO A 125 21.34 7.82 13.37
CA PRO A 125 22.62 7.13 13.26
C PRO A 125 22.46 5.61 13.47
N PRO A 126 23.35 4.78 12.89
CA PRO A 126 23.35 3.33 13.14
C PRO A 126 23.48 3.02 14.64
N ILE A 127 22.64 2.11 15.14
CA ILE A 127 22.77 1.59 16.51
C ILE A 127 23.79 0.45 16.48
N ASN A 128 24.90 0.61 17.20
CA ASN A 128 25.89 -0.46 17.37
C ASN A 128 25.58 -1.28 18.63
N ILE A 129 25.29 -2.57 18.47
CA ILE A 129 25.06 -3.50 19.59
C ILE A 129 26.35 -4.32 19.79
N PRO A 130 27.00 -4.26 20.97
CA PRO A 130 28.18 -5.06 21.25
C PRO A 130 27.90 -6.56 21.16
N SER A 131 28.85 -7.33 20.64
CA SER A 131 28.78 -8.79 20.67
C SER A 131 28.90 -9.29 22.12
N ILE A 132 28.02 -10.20 22.53
CA ILE A 132 28.13 -10.91 23.81
C ILE A 132 29.03 -12.13 23.60
N ALA A 133 30.15 -12.20 24.33
CA ALA A 133 31.02 -13.37 24.35
C ALA A 133 30.53 -14.37 25.41
N VAL A 134 30.31 -15.62 25.00
CA VAL A 134 30.04 -16.73 25.94
C VAL A 134 31.38 -17.35 26.34
N PRO A 135 31.66 -17.53 27.64
CA PRO A 135 32.90 -18.18 28.08
C PRO A 135 32.97 -19.64 27.62
N PRO A 136 34.17 -20.17 27.34
CA PRO A 136 34.35 -21.58 26.96
C PRO A 136 33.91 -22.51 28.09
N LEU A 137 33.19 -23.58 27.73
CA LEU A 137 32.79 -24.63 28.66
C LEU A 137 33.95 -25.63 28.82
N ASP A 138 34.50 -25.72 30.02
CA ASP A 138 35.52 -26.72 30.35
C ASP A 138 34.84 -27.98 30.91
N LEU A 139 35.00 -29.11 30.22
CA LEU A 139 34.41 -30.39 30.60
C LEU A 139 35.47 -31.28 31.28
N PRO A 140 35.15 -31.95 32.39
CA PRO A 140 36.08 -32.88 33.02
C PRO A 140 36.33 -34.10 32.11
N ALA A 141 37.57 -34.62 32.12
CA ALA A 141 37.95 -35.81 31.37
C ALA A 141 37.17 -37.04 31.86
N ILE A 142 36.57 -37.79 30.93
CA ILE A 142 35.95 -39.07 31.22
C ILE A 142 37.03 -40.14 31.19
N THR A 143 37.30 -40.79 32.33
CA THR A 143 38.20 -41.94 32.39
C THR A 143 37.37 -43.23 32.46
N THR A 144 37.74 -44.21 31.64
CA THR A 144 37.20 -45.57 31.73
C THR A 144 38.26 -46.50 32.33
N SER A 145 37.86 -47.35 33.27
CA SER A 145 38.75 -48.37 33.83
C SER A 145 39.26 -49.33 32.76
N ASN A 146 40.51 -49.78 32.89
CA ASN A 146 41.15 -50.69 31.93
C ASN A 146 40.42 -52.05 31.90
N LEU A 147 39.92 -52.48 30.73
CA LEU A 147 39.23 -53.75 30.57
C LEU A 147 40.26 -54.88 30.36
N ALA A 148 40.40 -55.77 31.34
CA ALA A 148 41.22 -56.96 31.19
C ALA A 148 40.47 -58.05 30.43
N ILE A 149 40.94 -58.41 29.24
CA ILE A 149 40.42 -59.55 28.46
C ILE A 149 41.24 -60.80 28.82
N PRO A 150 40.63 -61.90 29.29
CA PRO A 150 41.34 -63.15 29.53
C PRO A 150 41.95 -63.72 28.24
N ALA A 151 43.11 -64.36 28.33
CA ALA A 151 43.73 -65.04 27.19
C ALA A 151 42.86 -66.21 26.68
N PHE A 152 42.86 -66.41 25.36
CA PHE A 152 42.19 -67.54 24.70
C PHE A 152 43.19 -68.28 23.80
N ASP A 153 43.17 -69.60 23.84
CA ASP A 153 44.04 -70.47 23.03
C ASP A 153 43.44 -70.72 21.65
N LEU A 154 44.19 -70.42 20.59
CA LEU A 154 43.76 -70.66 19.21
C LEU A 154 43.87 -72.14 18.82
N PRO A 155 42.87 -72.72 18.14
CA PRO A 155 42.98 -74.06 17.58
C PRO A 155 43.97 -74.08 16.40
N ARG A 156 44.83 -75.10 16.37
CA ARG A 156 45.85 -75.32 15.33
C ARG A 156 45.19 -75.65 13.99
N ILE A 157 45.43 -74.81 12.98
CA ILE A 157 45.01 -75.05 11.59
C ILE A 157 46.10 -75.84 10.86
N VAL A 158 45.71 -76.88 10.12
CA VAL A 158 46.60 -77.62 9.22
C VAL A 158 46.06 -77.47 7.80
N THR A 159 46.88 -76.98 6.87
CA THR A 159 46.49 -76.84 5.47
C THR A 159 46.65 -78.18 4.72
N PRO A 160 45.69 -78.56 3.87
CA PRO A 160 45.84 -79.73 3.01
C PRO A 160 46.85 -79.46 1.89
N ALA A 161 47.49 -80.53 1.40
CA ALA A 161 48.49 -80.46 0.34
C ALA A 161 47.86 -80.05 -1.02
N ILE A 162 48.56 -79.21 -1.78
CA ILE A 162 48.17 -78.79 -3.12
C ILE A 162 48.94 -79.63 -4.16
N THR A 163 48.24 -80.18 -5.14
CA THR A 163 48.85 -80.85 -6.31
C THR A 163 48.61 -80.01 -7.55
N VAL A 164 49.67 -79.67 -8.28
CA VAL A 164 49.61 -78.85 -9.50
C VAL A 164 49.63 -79.75 -10.73
N PRO A 165 48.67 -79.64 -11.68
CA PRO A 165 48.72 -80.37 -12.95
C PRO A 165 49.87 -79.88 -13.85
N GLY A 166 50.51 -80.79 -14.57
CA GLY A 166 51.63 -80.50 -15.49
C GLY A 166 51.23 -79.62 -16.68
N LEU A 167 52.17 -78.80 -17.14
CA LEU A 167 52.01 -77.86 -18.26
C LEU A 167 52.54 -78.49 -19.55
N ASP A 168 51.67 -78.68 -20.55
CA ASP A 168 52.08 -79.04 -21.91
C ASP A 168 52.26 -77.78 -22.77
N LEU A 169 53.45 -77.58 -23.35
CA LEU A 169 53.76 -76.45 -24.22
C LEU A 169 53.80 -76.87 -25.70
N PRO A 170 53.24 -76.06 -26.63
CA PRO A 170 53.32 -76.36 -28.05
C PRO A 170 54.73 -76.12 -28.62
N THR A 171 55.11 -76.93 -29.61
CA THR A 171 56.43 -76.87 -30.27
C THR A 171 56.61 -75.58 -31.09
N LEU A 172 57.74 -74.90 -30.90
CA LEU A 172 58.11 -73.67 -31.60
C LEU A 172 58.85 -73.97 -32.92
N ASN A 173 58.40 -73.39 -34.05
CA ASN A 173 59.08 -73.47 -35.34
C ASN A 173 59.80 -72.14 -35.65
N ALA A 174 61.13 -72.13 -35.56
CA ALA A 174 61.95 -70.95 -35.84
C ALA A 174 62.38 -70.92 -37.31
N ILE A 175 61.91 -69.92 -38.07
CA ILE A 175 62.40 -69.66 -39.42
C ILE A 175 63.60 -68.72 -39.31
N GLY A 176 64.71 -69.10 -39.96
CA GLY A 176 66.06 -68.61 -39.71
C GLY A 176 66.23 -67.09 -39.71
N PHE A 177 67.02 -66.61 -38.75
CA PHE A 177 67.62 -65.28 -38.77
C PHE A 177 69.14 -65.41 -38.90
N THR A 178 69.73 -64.53 -39.68
CA THR A 178 71.19 -64.38 -39.84
C THR A 178 71.72 -63.36 -38.83
N LEU A 179 72.75 -63.75 -38.06
CA LEU A 179 73.46 -62.85 -37.14
C LEU A 179 74.61 -62.16 -37.90
N ASN A 180 74.50 -60.84 -38.10
CA ASN A 180 75.46 -60.08 -38.92
C ASN A 180 76.66 -59.50 -38.13
N SER A 181 76.78 -59.81 -36.84
CA SER A 181 77.99 -59.70 -35.99
C SER A 181 77.57 -59.77 -34.52
N ALA A 182 78.40 -60.41 -33.70
CA ALA A 182 78.29 -60.41 -32.25
C ALA A 182 79.48 -59.64 -31.67
N ALA A 183 79.22 -58.56 -30.93
CA ALA A 183 80.23 -57.87 -30.16
C ALA A 183 80.55 -58.69 -28.90
N VAL A 184 81.68 -59.37 -28.89
CA VAL A 184 82.24 -59.99 -27.69
C VAL A 184 83.01 -58.92 -26.92
N GLY A 185 82.40 -58.40 -25.86
CA GLY A 185 83.07 -57.55 -24.87
C GLY A 185 84.17 -58.34 -24.15
N GLY A 186 85.38 -57.77 -24.10
CA GLY A 186 86.59 -58.45 -23.66
C GLY A 186 86.55 -58.96 -22.21
N PHE A 187 87.17 -60.12 -22.01
CA PHE A 187 87.43 -60.69 -20.69
C PHE A 187 88.92 -60.64 -20.39
N THR A 188 89.30 -60.12 -19.23
CA THR A 188 90.67 -60.22 -18.69
C THR A 188 90.69 -61.30 -17.61
N THR A 189 91.51 -62.34 -17.81
CA THR A 189 91.73 -63.41 -16.84
C THR A 189 92.76 -62.97 -15.78
N PRO A 190 92.51 -63.18 -14.48
CA PRO A 190 93.53 -62.98 -13.45
C PRO A 190 94.63 -64.04 -13.57
N CYS A 191 95.89 -63.63 -13.43
CA CYS A 191 97.04 -64.53 -13.33
C CYS A 191 97.13 -65.11 -11.92
N TRP A 192 97.03 -66.44 -11.80
CA TRP A 192 97.36 -67.18 -10.58
C TRP A 192 98.43 -68.21 -10.91
N VAL A 193 99.66 -67.95 -10.46
CA VAL A 193 100.72 -68.97 -10.43
C VAL A 193 100.95 -69.39 -8.98
N PHE A 194 100.74 -70.69 -8.76
CA PHE A 194 101.02 -71.41 -7.51
C PHE A 194 102.54 -71.49 -7.26
N ARG A 195 102.91 -71.35 -5.98
CA ARG A 195 104.28 -71.34 -5.44
C ARG A 195 105.01 -72.69 -5.58
N ARG A 196 106.34 -72.65 -5.52
CA ARG A 196 107.12 -73.63 -4.73
C ARG A 196 107.88 -72.88 -3.66
#